data_AF-A0A930TID3-F1
#
_entry.id   AF-A0A930TID3-F1
#
_cell.length_a   1.000
_cell.length_b   1.000
_cell.length_c   1.000
_cell.angle_alpha   90.00
_cell.angle_beta   90.00
_cell.angle_gamma   90.00
#
_symmetry.space_group_name_H-M   'P 1'
#
loop_
_entity.id
_entity.type
_entity.pdbx_description
1 polymer ?
#
loop_
_entity_poly.entity_id
_entity_poly.type
_entity_poly.pdbx_seq_one_letter_code
_entity_poly.pdbx_strand_id
1 'polypeptide(L)'
;MDSEKQPRYPIASPEVPCPVTSTRVINLGESLAQSPMLGRTETLSSTASVVDGDSTAEILQCLHAGQVWMVNSKQRNGLILYKPFHAEFAGPGSAIGGDVDRDCQRIIPVGKLSLVSPNSHKERQDAYLIRRQWVKLIQQMTDKSVPMQRAQLILNQFETYFDQETIARIPDEAFALLVGVLPYTIRMARRTPGQLTVKVRG
;
A
#
# COMPACT_ATOMS: atom_id res chain seq x y z
N MET A 1 9.32 30.72 -39.34
CA MET A 1 9.92 30.91 -38.02
C MET A 1 8.82 30.76 -36.97
N ASP A 2 8.04 29.68 -37.03
CA ASP A 2 8.32 28.27 -36.70
C ASP A 2 7.85 27.96 -35.28
N SER A 3 6.64 27.40 -35.25
CA SER A 3 5.97 26.85 -34.07
C SER A 3 6.63 25.53 -33.68
N GLU A 4 7.25 25.48 -32.51
CA GLU A 4 7.74 24.21 -31.95
C GLU A 4 6.56 23.36 -31.46
N LYS A 5 6.31 22.27 -32.19
CA LYS A 5 5.43 21.17 -31.77
C LYS A 5 6.10 20.38 -30.66
N GLN A 6 5.49 20.35 -29.47
CA GLN A 6 5.82 19.40 -28.42
C GLN A 6 5.54 17.96 -28.88
N PRO A 7 6.41 16.98 -28.57
CA PRO A 7 6.20 15.59 -28.95
C PRO A 7 5.08 14.98 -28.11
N ARG A 8 4.07 14.40 -28.79
CA ARG A 8 3.07 13.52 -28.18
C ARG A 8 3.76 12.24 -27.75
N TYR A 9 3.63 11.88 -26.47
CA TYR A 9 4.02 10.56 -25.97
C TYR A 9 3.25 9.46 -26.72
N PRO A 10 3.89 8.34 -27.09
CA PRO A 10 3.20 7.22 -27.71
C PRO A 10 2.23 6.57 -26.71
N ILE A 11 1.08 6.18 -27.26
CA ILE A 11 -0.05 5.55 -26.59
C ILE A 11 0.39 4.20 -26.00
N ALA A 12 -0.03 3.95 -24.75
CA ALA A 12 0.23 2.73 -24.00
C ALA A 12 -0.12 1.46 -24.80
N SER A 13 0.77 0.47 -24.73
CA SER A 13 0.54 -0.89 -25.21
C SER A 13 -0.70 -1.51 -24.56
N PRO A 14 -1.40 -2.43 -25.24
CA PRO A 14 -2.64 -3.02 -24.74
C PRO A 14 -2.40 -3.71 -23.39
N GLU A 15 -3.24 -3.36 -22.41
CA GLU A 15 -3.28 -3.99 -21.10
C GLU A 15 -3.53 -5.48 -21.28
N VAL A 16 -2.55 -6.32 -20.92
CA VAL A 16 -2.75 -7.76 -20.84
C VAL A 16 -3.64 -8.03 -19.62
N PRO A 17 -4.82 -8.64 -19.76
CA PRO A 17 -5.66 -8.95 -18.62
C PRO A 17 -4.97 -10.03 -17.78
N CYS A 18 -4.55 -9.68 -16.56
CA CYS A 18 -4.18 -10.68 -15.55
C CYS A 18 -5.43 -11.45 -15.13
N PRO A 19 -5.36 -12.78 -14.98
CA PRO A 19 -6.52 -13.62 -14.66
C PRO A 19 -6.80 -13.55 -13.16
N VAL A 20 -7.15 -12.38 -12.63
CA VAL A 20 -7.67 -12.26 -11.25
C VAL A 20 -9.19 -12.35 -11.32
N THR A 21 -9.70 -13.53 -11.64
CA THR A 21 -11.11 -13.85 -11.38
C THR A 21 -11.19 -14.51 -10.01
N SER A 22 -11.03 -13.73 -8.93
CA SER A 22 -11.36 -14.23 -7.60
C SER A 22 -12.86 -14.03 -7.36
N THR A 23 -13.66 -14.91 -7.97
CA THR A 23 -15.07 -15.07 -7.61
C THR A 23 -15.14 -16.06 -6.45
N ARG A 24 -15.19 -15.56 -5.21
CA ARG A 24 -15.84 -16.28 -4.11
C ARG A 24 -17.10 -15.53 -3.72
N VAL A 25 -18.18 -15.83 -4.45
CA VAL A 25 -19.54 -15.58 -3.97
C VAL A 25 -19.78 -16.57 -2.83
N ILE A 26 -19.71 -16.10 -1.58
CA ILE A 26 -20.23 -16.85 -0.44
C ILE A 26 -21.74 -16.64 -0.44
N ASN A 27 -22.48 -17.57 -1.05
CA ASN A 27 -23.92 -17.67 -0.85
C ASN A 27 -24.16 -18.24 0.55
N LEU A 28 -24.68 -17.41 1.45
CA LEU A 28 -25.26 -17.85 2.71
C LEU A 28 -26.77 -17.56 2.67
N GLY A 29 -27.53 -18.63 2.40
CA GLY A 29 -28.89 -18.82 2.88
C GLY A 29 -30.00 -18.07 2.14
N GLU A 30 -30.67 -18.77 1.23
CA GLU A 30 -32.07 -18.52 0.88
C GLU A 30 -32.99 -18.68 2.11
N SER A 31 -33.99 -17.81 2.26
CA SER A 31 -35.36 -18.25 2.57
C SER A 31 -36.41 -17.14 2.33
N LEU A 32 -37.24 -17.37 1.30
CA LEU A 32 -38.66 -17.03 1.11
C LEU A 32 -39.11 -15.54 1.06
N ALA A 33 -39.43 -15.04 -0.15
CA ALA A 33 -40.83 -14.87 -0.62
C ALA A 33 -40.96 -14.01 -1.92
N GLN A 34 -41.58 -14.63 -2.94
CA GLN A 34 -42.53 -14.11 -3.95
C GLN A 34 -42.28 -12.79 -4.74
N SER A 35 -42.17 -12.92 -6.07
CA SER A 35 -42.25 -11.86 -7.12
C SER A 35 -43.72 -11.48 -7.48
N PRO A 36 -44.05 -10.63 -8.49
CA PRO A 36 -43.23 -9.80 -9.42
C PRO A 36 -43.75 -8.36 -9.70
N MET A 37 -42.97 -7.50 -10.38
CA MET A 37 -43.34 -6.69 -11.59
C MET A 37 -42.50 -5.41 -11.80
N LEU A 38 -42.05 -5.27 -13.06
CA LEU A 38 -41.60 -4.08 -13.83
C LEU A 38 -40.57 -3.09 -13.27
N GLY A 39 -39.48 -2.92 -14.02
CA GLY A 39 -38.61 -1.74 -13.98
C GLY A 39 -37.20 -2.04 -14.47
N ARG A 40 -36.99 -2.08 -15.79
CA ARG A 40 -35.65 -2.22 -16.40
C ARG A 40 -34.95 -0.86 -16.34
N THR A 41 -34.10 -0.67 -15.33
CA THR A 41 -33.05 0.36 -15.35
C THR A 41 -31.70 -0.33 -15.43
N GLU A 42 -30.99 -0.05 -16.51
CA GLU A 42 -29.60 -0.48 -16.73
C GLU A 42 -28.72 0.10 -15.62
N THR A 43 -28.30 -0.75 -14.68
CA THR A 43 -27.29 -0.41 -13.69
C THR A 43 -25.95 -0.84 -14.25
N LEU A 44 -25.15 0.13 -14.67
CA LEU A 44 -23.71 -0.03 -14.93
C LEU A 44 -23.05 -0.49 -13.63
N SER A 45 -22.92 -1.80 -13.47
CA SER A 45 -22.21 -2.43 -12.37
C SER A 45 -20.71 -2.25 -12.59
N SER A 46 -20.16 -1.16 -12.04
CA SER A 46 -18.71 -1.02 -11.86
C SER A 46 -18.28 -2.05 -10.82
N THR A 47 -17.75 -3.16 -11.31
CA THR A 47 -17.20 -4.22 -10.47
C THR A 47 -15.82 -3.79 -9.98
N ALA A 48 -15.79 -3.10 -8.84
CA ALA A 48 -14.55 -2.88 -8.10
C ALA A 48 -14.00 -4.25 -7.68
N SER A 49 -12.97 -4.75 -8.37
CA SER A 49 -12.27 -5.96 -7.96
C SER A 49 -11.46 -5.66 -6.71
N VAL A 50 -11.93 -6.15 -5.56
CA VAL A 50 -11.19 -6.09 -4.31
C VAL A 50 -10.27 -7.30 -4.23
N VAL A 51 -8.96 -7.07 -4.24
CA VAL A 51 -7.98 -8.13 -3.94
C VAL A 51 -7.81 -8.16 -2.42
N ASP A 52 -8.26 -9.23 -1.77
CA ASP A 52 -7.97 -9.51 -0.37
C ASP A 52 -6.52 -10.03 -0.25
N GLY A 53 -5.77 -9.49 0.71
CA GLY A 53 -4.30 -9.55 0.80
C GLY A 53 -3.65 -10.91 1.12
N ASP A 54 -4.28 -12.04 0.75
CA ASP A 54 -3.80 -13.38 1.12
C ASP A 54 -2.72 -13.93 0.16
N SER A 55 -2.53 -13.31 -1.01
CA SER A 55 -1.49 -13.71 -1.96
C SER A 55 -0.58 -12.53 -2.32
N THR A 56 0.41 -12.27 -1.46
CA THR A 56 1.44 -11.24 -1.71
C THR A 56 2.19 -11.46 -3.02
N ALA A 57 2.34 -12.71 -3.45
CA ALA A 57 2.93 -13.07 -4.73
C ALA A 57 2.11 -12.59 -5.93
N GLU A 58 0.78 -12.73 -5.87
CA GLU A 58 -0.12 -12.23 -6.93
C GLU A 58 -0.06 -10.71 -7.04
N ILE A 59 -0.12 -10.01 -5.91
CA ILE A 59 0.00 -8.54 -5.90
C ILE A 59 1.34 -8.14 -6.53
N LEU A 60 2.44 -8.80 -6.16
CA LEU A 60 3.77 -8.51 -6.71
C LEU A 60 3.82 -8.73 -8.23
N GLN A 61 3.23 -9.81 -8.74
CA GLN A 61 3.12 -10.06 -10.19
C GLN A 61 2.32 -8.95 -10.89
N CYS A 62 1.21 -8.50 -10.31
CA CYS A 62 0.42 -7.40 -10.85
C CYS A 62 1.22 -6.08 -10.90
N LEU A 63 2.04 -5.80 -9.87
CA LEU A 63 2.93 -4.64 -9.85
C LEU A 63 3.98 -4.72 -10.98
N HIS A 64 4.59 -5.90 -11.19
CA HIS A 64 5.56 -6.13 -12.27
C HIS A 64 4.94 -6.02 -13.66
N ALA A 65 3.69 -6.46 -13.81
CA ALA A 65 2.90 -6.28 -15.03
C ALA A 65 2.54 -4.79 -15.29
N GLY A 66 2.81 -3.90 -14.34
CA GLY A 66 2.51 -2.47 -14.45
C GLY A 66 1.03 -2.13 -14.24
N GLN A 67 0.25 -3.04 -13.65
CA GLN A 67 -1.15 -2.75 -13.32
C GLN A 67 -1.20 -1.73 -12.18
N VAL A 68 -2.12 -0.76 -12.27
CA VAL A 68 -2.27 0.29 -11.26
C VAL A 68 -3.46 -0.03 -10.36
N TRP A 69 -3.20 -0.03 -9.06
CA TRP A 69 -4.18 -0.20 -8.00
C TRP A 69 -4.10 0.98 -7.03
N MET A 70 -5.11 1.11 -6.17
CA MET A 70 -5.10 2.07 -5.08
C MET A 70 -5.31 1.35 -3.75
N VAL A 71 -4.59 1.79 -2.73
CA VAL A 71 -4.85 1.38 -1.36
C VAL A 71 -6.18 1.98 -0.92
N ASN A 72 -7.09 1.16 -0.40
CA ASN A 72 -8.44 1.59 -0.03
C ASN A 72 -8.40 2.72 1.01
N SER A 73 -8.87 3.91 0.64
CA SER A 73 -8.85 5.11 1.49
C SER A 73 -9.76 5.04 2.72
N LYS A 74 -10.73 4.11 2.73
CA LYS A 74 -11.72 3.97 3.81
C LYS A 74 -11.23 3.10 4.98
N GLN A 75 -10.04 2.53 4.88
CA GLN A 75 -9.51 1.59 5.87
C GLN A 75 -8.14 2.03 6.38
N ARG A 76 -7.80 1.64 7.62
CA ARG A 76 -6.44 1.78 8.16
C ARG A 76 -5.59 0.65 7.61
N ASN A 77 -5.11 0.82 6.39
CA ASN A 77 -4.30 -0.17 5.71
C ASN A 77 -3.19 0.50 4.89
N GLY A 78 -2.27 -0.31 4.40
CA GLY A 78 -1.19 0.18 3.57
C GLY A 78 -0.33 -0.95 3.05
N LEU A 79 0.62 -0.58 2.21
CA LEU A 79 1.56 -1.49 1.61
C LEU A 79 2.97 -0.92 1.73
N ILE A 80 3.87 -1.67 2.33
CA ILE A 80 5.30 -1.37 2.28
C ILE A 80 5.86 -2.06 1.04
N LEU A 81 6.46 -1.27 0.15
CA LEU A 81 7.07 -1.70 -1.11
C LEU A 81 8.58 -1.70 -0.95
N TYR A 82 9.22 -2.86 -1.09
CA TYR A 82 10.68 -2.96 -1.09
C TYR A 82 11.17 -2.63 -2.50
N LYS A 83 12.01 -1.60 -2.57
CA LYS A 83 12.72 -1.15 -3.77
C LYS A 83 14.17 -1.60 -3.68
N PRO A 84 14.94 -1.54 -4.79
CA PRO A 84 16.33 -2.00 -4.79
C PRO A 84 17.22 -1.40 -3.69
N PHE A 85 16.96 -0.15 -3.26
CA PHE A 85 17.82 0.57 -2.31
C PHE A 85 17.08 1.16 -1.10
N HIS A 86 15.76 1.05 -1.02
CA HIS A 86 14.96 1.63 0.05
C HIS A 86 13.61 0.91 0.16
N ALA A 87 12.80 1.28 1.14
CA ALA A 87 11.39 0.90 1.18
C ALA A 87 10.52 2.15 1.08
N GLU A 88 9.32 1.99 0.52
CA GLU A 88 8.31 3.03 0.44
C GLU A 88 7.02 2.55 1.11
N PHE A 89 6.31 3.46 1.78
CA PHE A 89 4.98 3.17 2.31
C PHE A 89 3.91 3.83 1.45
N ALA A 90 3.04 3.01 0.87
CA ALA A 90 1.80 3.45 0.23
C ALA A 90 0.66 3.31 1.25
N GLY A 91 0.26 4.43 1.85
CA GLY A 91 -0.85 4.48 2.80
C GLY A 91 -2.22 4.63 2.13
N PRO A 92 -3.31 4.77 2.92
CA PRO A 92 -4.68 4.86 2.41
C PRO A 92 -4.82 5.92 1.31
N GLY A 93 -5.48 5.55 0.21
CA GLY A 93 -5.70 6.39 -0.97
C GLY A 93 -4.51 6.49 -1.93
N SER A 94 -3.36 5.89 -1.62
CA SER A 94 -2.19 5.95 -2.50
C SER A 94 -2.33 5.01 -3.69
N ALA A 95 -1.84 5.45 -4.85
CA ALA A 95 -1.63 4.56 -5.99
C ALA A 95 -0.45 3.61 -5.72
N ILE A 96 -0.54 2.37 -6.22
CA ILE A 96 0.53 1.39 -6.31
C ILE A 96 0.54 0.78 -7.71
N GLY A 97 1.70 0.32 -8.19
CA GLY A 97 1.84 -0.25 -9.51
C GLY A 97 2.19 0.78 -10.59
N GLY A 98 1.87 0.45 -11.84
CA GLY A 98 2.37 1.21 -12.99
C GLY A 98 3.89 1.10 -13.13
N ASP A 99 4.50 1.98 -13.93
CA ASP A 99 5.95 1.96 -14.18
C ASP A 99 6.79 2.21 -12.92
N VAL A 100 6.21 2.90 -11.91
CA VAL A 100 6.90 3.29 -10.68
C VAL A 100 7.22 2.07 -9.81
N ASP A 101 6.41 1.01 -9.86
CA ASP A 101 6.51 -0.17 -8.98
C ASP A 101 6.95 -1.46 -9.66
N ARG A 102 7.38 -1.41 -10.93
CA ARG A 102 7.86 -2.59 -11.67
C ARG A 102 9.12 -3.23 -11.09
N ASP A 103 9.93 -2.45 -10.40
CA ASP A 103 11.17 -2.88 -9.75
C ASP A 103 10.97 -3.36 -8.31
N CYS A 104 9.71 -3.45 -7.85
CA CYS A 104 9.42 -3.86 -6.48
C CYS A 104 9.90 -5.29 -6.23
N GLN A 105 10.70 -5.53 -5.20
CA GLN A 105 11.29 -6.84 -4.93
C GLN A 105 10.45 -7.69 -3.97
N ARG A 106 9.74 -7.01 -3.06
CA ARG A 106 8.94 -7.61 -2.00
C ARG A 106 7.90 -6.61 -1.53
N ILE A 107 6.78 -7.11 -1.02
CA ILE A 107 5.77 -6.29 -0.37
C ILE A 107 5.48 -6.78 1.04
N ILE A 108 5.05 -5.87 1.91
CA ILE A 108 4.51 -6.20 3.24
C ILE A 108 3.16 -5.49 3.38
N PRO A 109 2.04 -6.25 3.40
CA PRO A 109 0.74 -5.74 3.77
C PRO A 109 0.77 -5.18 5.20
N VAL A 110 0.18 -4.01 5.40
CA VAL A 110 0.02 -3.37 6.72
C VAL A 110 -1.46 -3.18 7.02
N GLY A 111 -1.90 -3.66 8.18
CA GLY A 111 -3.30 -3.68 8.57
C GLY A 111 -4.12 -4.63 7.70
N LYS A 112 -5.42 -4.31 7.54
CA LYS A 112 -6.32 -5.07 6.66
C LYS A 112 -6.21 -4.56 5.23
N LEU A 113 -5.18 -5.04 4.51
CA LEU A 113 -4.93 -4.61 3.14
C LEU A 113 -6.15 -4.85 2.25
N SER A 114 -6.58 -3.79 1.57
CA SER A 114 -7.66 -3.79 0.60
C SER A 114 -7.22 -2.90 -0.55
N LEU A 115 -7.15 -3.48 -1.74
CA LEU A 115 -6.78 -2.79 -2.97
C LEU A 115 -8.03 -2.59 -3.84
N VAL A 116 -8.13 -1.43 -4.48
CA VAL A 116 -9.23 -1.08 -5.38
C VAL A 116 -8.68 -0.53 -6.70
N SER A 117 -9.36 -0.82 -7.80
CA SER A 117 -8.99 -0.26 -9.10
C SER A 117 -9.48 1.21 -9.20
N PRO A 118 -8.70 2.11 -9.81
CA PRO A 118 -9.17 3.47 -10.09
C PRO A 118 -10.28 3.44 -11.15
N ASN A 119 -11.39 4.11 -10.88
CA ASN A 119 -12.55 4.19 -11.78
C ASN A 119 -12.39 5.27 -12.85
N SER A 120 -11.42 6.18 -12.70
CA SER A 120 -11.16 7.26 -13.65
C SER A 120 -9.70 7.70 -13.68
N HIS A 121 -9.29 8.37 -14.76
CA HIS A 121 -7.98 9.01 -14.83
C HIS A 121 -7.75 10.05 -13.73
N LYS A 122 -8.79 10.79 -13.35
CA LYS A 122 -8.72 11.77 -12.26
C LYS A 122 -8.44 11.09 -10.93
N GLU A 123 -9.19 10.04 -10.60
CA GLU A 123 -8.99 9.26 -9.37
C GLU A 123 -7.57 8.66 -9.33
N ARG A 124 -7.08 8.16 -10.46
CA ARG A 124 -5.70 7.68 -10.59
C ARG A 124 -4.67 8.79 -10.33
N GLN A 125 -4.86 9.99 -10.89
CA GLN A 125 -3.97 11.13 -10.64
C GLN A 125 -3.98 11.57 -9.17
N ASP A 126 -5.17 11.67 -8.57
CA ASP A 126 -5.34 12.04 -7.18
C ASP A 126 -4.64 11.02 -6.26
N ALA A 127 -4.72 9.72 -6.57
CA ALA A 127 -4.03 8.67 -5.84
C ALA A 127 -2.48 8.74 -5.93
N TYR A 128 -1.93 9.15 -7.07
CA TYR A 128 -0.49 9.43 -7.18
C TYR A 128 -0.08 10.70 -6.39
N LEU A 129 -0.94 11.71 -6.33
CA LEU A 129 -0.70 12.89 -5.49
C LEU A 129 -0.71 12.53 -4.00
N ILE A 130 -1.63 11.67 -3.55
CA ILE A 130 -1.65 11.14 -2.19
C ILE A 130 -0.38 10.35 -1.90
N ARG A 131 0.06 9.48 -2.82
CA ARG A 131 1.32 8.75 -2.67
C ARG A 131 2.51 9.70 -2.42
N ARG A 132 2.60 10.80 -3.17
CA ARG A 132 3.64 11.82 -2.95
C ARG A 132 3.57 12.45 -1.56
N GLN A 133 2.39 12.59 -0.97
CA GLN A 133 2.25 13.10 0.40
C GLN A 133 2.83 12.12 1.41
N TRP A 134 2.60 10.81 1.24
CA TRP A 134 3.20 9.77 2.08
C TRP A 134 4.73 9.76 1.97
N VAL A 135 5.28 9.87 0.76
CA VAL A 135 6.72 10.01 0.54
C VAL A 135 7.28 11.22 1.28
N LYS A 136 6.62 12.39 1.16
CA LYS A 136 7.04 13.61 1.87
C LYS A 136 6.98 13.48 3.38
N LEU A 137 5.97 12.80 3.92
CA LEU A 137 5.85 12.57 5.36
C LEU A 137 7.03 11.75 5.88
N ILE A 138 7.38 10.66 5.19
CA ILE A 138 8.54 9.84 5.56
C ILE A 138 9.83 10.65 5.38
N GLN A 139 9.94 11.44 4.30
CA GLN A 139 11.10 12.29 4.05
C GLN A 139 11.38 13.24 5.23
N GLN A 140 10.35 13.88 5.80
CA GLN A 140 10.49 14.75 6.98
C GLN A 140 11.12 14.05 8.20
N MET A 141 10.91 12.74 8.32
CA MET A 141 11.56 11.92 9.34
C MET A 141 13.00 11.61 8.94
N THR A 142 13.25 11.30 7.66
CA THR A 142 14.60 11.03 7.15
C THR A 142 15.54 12.24 7.21
N ASP A 143 14.98 13.45 7.15
CA ASP A 143 15.72 14.71 7.25
C ASP A 143 16.32 14.94 8.65
N LYS A 144 15.94 14.14 9.66
CA LYS A 144 16.62 14.19 10.97
C LYS A 144 18.02 13.58 10.88
N SER A 145 18.99 14.32 11.39
CA SER A 145 20.40 13.89 11.39
C SER A 145 20.67 12.70 12.31
N VAL A 146 19.93 12.58 13.43
CA VAL A 146 20.14 11.54 14.44
C VAL A 146 19.34 10.27 14.08
N PRO A 147 20.00 9.11 13.83
CA PRO A 147 19.32 7.87 13.44
C PRO A 147 18.25 7.40 14.44
N MET A 148 18.51 7.52 15.74
CA MET A 148 17.55 7.13 16.77
C MET A 148 16.27 7.98 16.71
N GLN A 149 16.38 9.27 16.41
CA GLN A 149 15.21 10.14 16.26
C GLN A 149 14.39 9.73 15.03
N ARG A 150 15.05 9.38 13.91
CA ARG A 150 14.36 8.85 12.72
C ARG A 150 13.55 7.60 13.05
N ALA A 151 14.18 6.65 13.75
CA ALA A 151 13.57 5.40 14.18
C ALA A 151 12.36 5.62 15.10
N GLN A 152 12.48 6.51 16.08
CA GLN A 152 11.38 6.85 16.98
C GLN A 152 10.23 7.53 16.24
N LEU A 153 10.52 8.49 15.35
CA LEU A 153 9.49 9.20 14.61
C LEU A 153 8.67 8.27 13.71
N ILE A 154 9.31 7.34 13.00
CA ILE A 154 8.57 6.41 12.12
C ILE A 154 7.71 5.43 12.92
N LEU A 155 8.20 4.94 14.07
CA LEU A 155 7.43 4.08 14.95
C LEU A 155 6.22 4.83 15.53
N ASN A 156 6.43 6.02 16.08
CA ASN A 156 5.35 6.87 16.62
C ASN A 156 4.31 7.22 15.55
N GLN A 157 4.76 7.50 14.32
CA GLN A 157 3.85 7.75 13.21
C GLN A 157 2.97 6.52 12.95
N PHE A 158 3.54 5.33 12.88
CA PHE A 158 2.77 4.11 12.65
C PHE A 158 1.83 3.80 13.83
N GLU A 159 2.24 4.03 15.07
CA GLU A 159 1.42 3.87 16.29
C GLU A 159 0.20 4.80 16.32
N THR A 160 0.28 5.95 15.63
CA THR A 160 -0.88 6.85 15.50
C THR A 160 -1.96 6.28 14.58
N TYR A 161 -1.60 5.40 13.64
CA TYR A 161 -2.50 4.90 12.60
C TYR A 161 -2.90 3.43 12.78
N PHE A 162 -1.98 2.59 13.26
CA PHE A 162 -2.13 1.14 13.34
C PHE A 162 -2.11 0.66 14.79
N ASP A 163 -2.79 -0.45 15.06
CA ASP A 163 -2.71 -1.10 16.36
C ASP A 163 -1.33 -1.73 16.61
N GLN A 164 -1.03 -1.99 17.89
CA GLN A 164 0.25 -2.53 18.33
C GLN A 164 0.55 -3.91 17.71
N GLU A 165 -0.47 -4.74 17.49
CA GLU A 165 -0.32 -6.07 16.89
C GLU A 165 0.15 -5.97 15.45
N THR A 166 -0.46 -5.08 14.65
CA THR A 166 -0.08 -4.79 13.28
C THR A 166 1.37 -4.30 13.20
N ILE A 167 1.76 -3.39 14.09
CA ILE A 167 3.11 -2.81 14.11
C ILE A 167 4.17 -3.83 14.55
N ALA A 168 3.81 -4.76 15.44
CA ALA A 168 4.68 -5.83 15.89
C ALA A 168 4.98 -6.86 14.77
N ARG A 169 4.06 -7.03 13.81
CA ARG A 169 4.23 -7.93 12.66
C ARG A 169 5.16 -7.35 11.58
N ILE A 170 5.38 -6.03 11.57
CA ILE A 170 6.26 -5.39 10.59
C ILE A 170 7.73 -5.64 11.00
N PRO A 171 8.57 -6.24 10.14
CA PRO A 171 9.98 -6.47 10.45
C PRO A 171 10.75 -5.18 10.70
N ASP A 172 11.75 -5.22 11.60
CA ASP A 172 12.64 -4.09 11.86
C ASP A 172 13.29 -3.56 10.57
N GLU A 173 13.61 -4.44 9.63
CA GLU A 173 14.21 -4.08 8.35
C GLU A 173 13.29 -3.23 7.46
N ALA A 174 11.97 -3.44 7.53
CA ALA A 174 11.02 -2.64 6.77
C ALA A 174 11.08 -1.17 7.23
N PHE A 175 11.00 -0.95 8.55
CA PHE A 175 11.13 0.38 9.14
C PHE A 175 12.51 0.98 8.90
N ALA A 176 13.56 0.17 8.99
CA ALA A 176 14.93 0.61 8.76
C ALA A 176 15.12 1.17 7.34
N LEU A 177 14.58 0.47 6.34
CA LEU A 177 14.60 0.87 4.93
C LEU A 177 13.71 2.06 4.62
N LEU A 178 12.61 2.27 5.37
CA LEU A 178 11.75 3.45 5.22
C LEU A 178 12.47 4.73 5.64
N VAL A 179 13.31 4.69 6.68
CA VAL A 179 13.97 5.90 7.22
C VAL A 179 15.50 5.93 7.17
N GLY A 180 16.11 5.01 6.41
CA GLY A 180 17.55 4.97 6.20
C GLY A 180 18.34 4.80 7.50
N VAL A 181 18.01 3.78 8.30
CA VAL A 181 18.76 3.41 9.52
C VAL A 181 19.10 1.92 9.51
N LEU A 182 19.85 1.45 10.50
CA LEU A 182 20.09 0.02 10.66
C LEU A 182 18.90 -0.66 11.35
N PRO A 183 18.55 -1.92 11.02
CA PRO A 183 17.51 -2.67 11.72
C PRO A 183 17.71 -2.72 13.24
N TYR A 184 18.97 -2.77 13.70
CA TYR A 184 19.31 -2.69 15.12
C TYR A 184 18.82 -1.38 15.78
N THR A 185 18.89 -0.25 15.06
CA THR A 185 18.41 1.05 15.56
C THR A 185 16.89 1.02 15.77
N ILE A 186 16.13 0.42 14.84
CA ILE A 186 14.68 0.22 15.01
C ILE A 186 14.41 -0.67 16.23
N ARG A 187 15.12 -1.78 16.37
CA ARG A 187 14.98 -2.68 17.51
C ARG A 187 15.21 -1.98 18.84
N MET A 188 16.21 -1.11 18.91
CA MET A 188 16.46 -0.29 20.10
C MET A 188 15.32 0.70 20.35
N ALA A 189 14.80 1.37 19.32
CA ALA A 189 13.70 2.31 19.44
C ALA A 189 12.38 1.64 19.88
N ARG A 190 12.14 0.37 19.47
CA ARG A 190 10.99 -0.43 19.93
C ARG A 190 11.07 -0.81 21.41
N ARG A 191 12.25 -0.79 22.03
CA ARG A 191 12.42 -1.14 23.45
C ARG A 191 12.01 0.06 24.29
N THR A 192 10.94 -0.09 25.07
CA THR A 192 10.55 0.91 26.06
C THR A 192 11.68 1.08 27.09
N PRO A 193 12.10 2.32 27.44
CA PRO A 193 13.05 2.55 28.51
C PRO A 193 12.45 2.03 29.83
N GLY A 194 12.96 0.91 30.36
CA GLY A 194 12.50 0.35 31.65
C GLY A 194 12.51 -1.18 31.78
N GLN A 195 12.56 -1.94 30.69
CA GLN A 195 12.58 -3.43 30.74
C GLN A 195 13.99 -4.04 30.67
N LEU A 196 14.95 -3.50 31.43
CA LEU A 196 16.27 -4.13 31.60
C LEU A 196 16.47 -4.53 33.06
N THR A 197 15.70 -5.51 33.53
CA THR A 197 16.08 -6.28 34.72
C THR A 197 16.98 -7.44 34.28
N VAL A 198 18.21 -7.12 33.90
CA VAL A 198 19.24 -8.16 33.76
C VAL A 198 19.66 -8.55 35.17
N LYS A 199 18.99 -9.56 35.75
CA LYS A 199 19.51 -10.25 36.94
C LYS A 199 20.74 -11.03 36.52
N VAL A 200 21.91 -10.40 36.66
CA VAL A 200 23.18 -11.13 36.65
C VAL A 200 23.17 -12.02 37.90
N ARG A 201 23.04 -13.33 37.70
CA ARG A 201 23.33 -14.30 38.76
C ARG A 201 24.85 -14.36 38.91
N GLY A 202 25.34 -13.83 40.03
CA GLY A 202 26.65 -14.19 40.58
C GLY A 202 26.61 -15.55 41.22
#